data_AF-A0A1G6RLW3-F1
#
_entry.id   AF-A0A1G6RLW3-F1
#
_cell.length_a   1.000
_cell.length_b   1.000
_cell.length_c   1.000
_cell.angle_alpha   90.00
_cell.angle_beta   90.00
_cell.angle_gamma   90.00
#
_symmetry.space_group_name_H-M   'P 1'
#
loop_
_entity.id
_entity.type
_entity.pdbx_description
1 polymer ?
#
loop_
_entity_poly.entity_id
_entity_poly.type
_entity_poly.pdbx_seq_one_letter_code
_entity_poly.pdbx_strand_id
1 'polypeptide(L)'
;MPRLLDTNTRTDELAHTLARLIDEGGLEAPSSRRIAAEIKLSIASLYHHYESRERLLRVLSYRIGLALVDACQSEVRATGVGAMLRDDEDGIMLTRAWLGVVELGRRDEHVGNSVAAVAEREQSMLYGAAGDRCRDPEQVELVQALLHGLRAATTRYCDPLDVGLARRILVDAV
;
A
#
# COMPACT_ATOMS: atom_id res chain seq x y z
N MET A 1 9.32 23.50 23.84
CA MET A 1 8.46 23.91 22.71
C MET A 1 8.14 22.68 21.88
N PRO A 2 6.87 22.30 21.69
CA PRO A 2 6.56 21.18 20.81
C PRO A 2 6.87 21.61 19.38
N ARG A 3 7.76 20.88 18.72
CA ARG A 3 7.99 21.03 17.27
C ARG A 3 6.68 20.70 16.57
N LEU A 4 6.23 21.59 15.70
CA LEU A 4 5.37 21.29 14.56
C LEU A 4 6.11 20.26 13.69
N LEU A 5 6.20 19.01 14.13
CA LEU A 5 6.45 17.90 13.22
C LEU A 5 5.14 17.71 12.48
N ASP A 6 5.22 18.02 11.20
CA ASP A 6 4.15 18.08 10.21
C ASP A 6 3.10 16.99 10.42
N THR A 7 1.83 17.36 10.47
CA THR A 7 0.71 16.40 10.65
C THR A 7 0.79 15.26 9.62
N ASN A 8 1.33 15.55 8.43
CA ASN A 8 1.60 14.58 7.38
C ASN A 8 2.68 13.57 7.77
N THR A 9 3.85 14.03 8.21
CA THR A 9 4.96 13.16 8.65
C THR A 9 4.53 12.23 9.78
N ARG A 10 3.78 12.76 10.74
CA ARG A 10 3.25 11.93 11.84
C ARG A 10 2.25 10.89 11.34
N THR A 11 1.39 11.25 10.40
CA THR A 11 0.43 10.29 9.82
C THR A 11 1.15 9.20 9.02
N ASP A 12 2.26 9.52 8.36
CA ASP A 12 3.10 8.53 7.67
C ASP A 12 3.76 7.55 8.62
N GLU A 13 4.33 8.03 9.72
CA GLU A 13 4.88 7.18 10.78
C GLU A 13 3.80 6.22 11.32
N LEU A 14 2.58 6.73 11.52
CA LEU A 14 1.44 5.91 11.96
C LEU A 14 1.02 4.88 10.92
N ALA A 15 1.02 5.25 9.64
CA ALA A 15 0.67 4.35 8.55
C ALA A 15 1.71 3.23 8.39
N HIS A 16 2.99 3.57 8.47
CA HIS A 16 4.08 2.61 8.46
C HIS A 16 4.03 1.67 9.67
N THR A 17 3.72 2.21 10.85
CA THR A 17 3.49 1.41 12.06
C THR A 17 2.32 0.43 11.88
N LEU A 18 1.21 0.89 11.30
CA LEU A 18 0.08 0.04 10.97
C LEU A 18 0.47 -1.06 9.97
N ALA A 19 1.25 -0.72 8.94
CA ALA A 19 1.75 -1.68 7.95
C ALA A 19 2.57 -2.80 8.61
N ARG A 20 3.51 -2.46 9.50
CA ARG A 20 4.27 -3.43 10.30
C ARG A 20 3.36 -4.35 11.10
N LEU A 21 2.35 -3.81 11.79
CA LEU A 21 1.42 -4.62 12.58
C LEU A 21 0.62 -5.61 11.73
N ILE A 22 0.21 -5.21 10.53
CA ILE A 22 -0.50 -6.08 9.58
C ILE A 22 0.44 -7.16 9.03
N ASP A 23 1.67 -6.81 8.67
CA ASP A 23 2.68 -7.76 8.19
C ASP A 23 3.02 -8.82 9.25
N GLU A 24 3.24 -8.40 10.50
CA GLU A 24 3.63 -9.31 11.60
C GLU A 24 2.47 -10.19 12.11
N GLY A 25 1.24 -9.67 12.13
CA GLY A 25 0.14 -10.30 12.86
C GLY A 25 -1.16 -10.46 12.06
N GLY A 26 -1.15 -10.16 10.77
CA GLY A 26 -2.33 -10.21 9.91
C GLY A 26 -3.38 -9.16 10.25
N LEU A 27 -4.57 -9.30 9.66
CA LEU A 27 -5.61 -8.26 9.69
C LEU A 27 -6.28 -8.04 11.04
N GLU A 28 -6.16 -8.99 11.96
CA GLU A 28 -6.72 -8.86 13.31
C GLU A 28 -5.78 -8.15 14.29
N ALA A 29 -4.49 -8.03 13.95
CA ALA A 29 -3.49 -7.41 14.81
C ALA A 29 -3.75 -5.92 15.13
N PRO A 30 -4.16 -5.05 14.19
CA PRO A 30 -4.28 -3.62 14.45
C PRO A 30 -5.58 -3.24 15.17
N SER A 31 -5.62 -3.45 16.49
CA SER A 31 -6.63 -2.83 17.36
C SER A 31 -6.26 -1.39 17.70
N SER A 32 -7.24 -0.52 17.97
CA SER A 32 -6.98 0.86 18.42
C SER A 32 -6.08 0.92 19.66
N ARG A 33 -6.16 -0.10 20.53
CA ARG A 33 -5.27 -0.26 21.70
C ARG A 33 -3.83 -0.53 21.30
N ARG A 34 -3.61 -1.46 20.36
CA ARG A 34 -2.27 -1.82 19.88
C ARG A 34 -1.64 -0.68 19.09
N ILE A 35 -2.42 -0.03 18.21
CA ILE A 35 -1.99 1.17 17.48
C ILE A 35 -1.57 2.27 18.46
N ALA A 36 -2.42 2.59 19.44
CA ALA A 36 -2.13 3.62 20.44
C ALA A 36 -0.88 3.30 21.29
N ALA A 37 -0.71 2.03 21.69
CA ALA A 37 0.44 1.58 22.47
C ALA A 37 1.75 1.72 21.69
N GLU A 38 1.77 1.28 20.43
CA GLU A 38 2.96 1.31 19.56
C GLU A 38 3.46 2.75 19.34
N ILE A 39 2.54 3.69 19.23
CA ILE A 39 2.82 5.10 18.91
C ILE A 39 2.93 5.97 20.17
N LYS A 40 2.88 5.33 21.35
CA LYS A 40 2.98 5.96 22.68
C LYS A 40 1.94 7.08 22.90
N LEU A 41 0.72 6.88 22.41
CA LEU A 41 -0.42 7.78 22.65
C LEU A 41 -1.50 7.10 23.47
N SER A 42 -2.28 7.91 24.19
CA SER A 42 -3.53 7.43 24.74
C SER A 42 -4.57 7.24 23.61
N ILE A 43 -5.51 6.31 23.79
CA ILE A 43 -6.64 6.13 22.86
C ILE A 43 -7.45 7.41 22.73
N ALA A 44 -7.62 8.15 23.83
CA ALA A 44 -8.31 9.44 23.83
C ALA A 44 -7.58 10.47 22.95
N SER A 45 -6.25 10.55 23.03
CA SER A 45 -5.44 11.41 22.17
C SER A 45 -5.52 10.99 20.70
N LEU A 46 -5.55 9.68 20.43
CA LEU A 46 -5.70 9.14 19.08
C LEU A 46 -7.05 9.55 18.47
N TYR A 47 -8.15 9.37 19.20
CA TYR A 47 -9.48 9.77 18.72
C TYR A 47 -9.69 11.28 18.72
N HIS A 48 -8.97 12.05 19.54
CA HIS A 48 -8.98 13.51 19.41
C HIS A 48 -8.42 13.96 18.06
N HIS A 49 -7.40 13.28 17.53
CA HIS A 49 -6.80 13.62 16.23
C HIS A 49 -7.58 13.08 15.03
N TYR A 50 -8.20 11.91 15.16
CA TYR A 50 -8.83 11.21 14.03
C TYR A 50 -10.35 11.13 14.12
N GLU A 51 -10.98 11.72 15.16
CA GLU A 51 -12.43 11.77 15.43
C GLU A 51 -13.09 10.40 15.70
N SER A 52 -12.73 9.37 14.95
CA SER A 52 -13.29 8.02 15.07
C SER A 52 -12.30 6.94 14.63
N ARG A 53 -12.64 5.67 14.91
CA ARG A 53 -11.85 4.53 14.44
C ARG A 53 -11.92 4.38 12.91
N GLU A 54 -13.09 4.61 12.34
CA GLU A 54 -13.36 4.52 10.90
C GLU A 54 -12.52 5.54 10.14
N ARG A 55 -12.49 6.79 10.62
CA ARG A 55 -11.67 7.84 10.02
C ARG A 55 -10.18 7.56 10.17
N LEU A 56 -9.75 7.04 11.32
CA LEU A 56 -8.36 6.58 11.51
C LEU A 56 -7.99 5.51 10.48
N LEU A 57 -8.78 4.43 10.37
CA LEU A 57 -8.51 3.33 9.45
C LEU A 57 -8.50 3.79 7.99
N ARG A 58 -9.46 4.61 7.59
CA ARG A 58 -9.48 5.23 6.26
C ARG A 58 -8.20 5.99 5.95
N VAL A 59 -7.79 6.89 6.86
CA VAL A 59 -6.59 7.71 6.65
C VAL A 59 -5.34 6.84 6.58
N LEU A 60 -5.14 5.93 7.53
CA LEU A 60 -3.94 5.11 7.56
C LEU A 60 -3.89 4.11 6.39
N SER A 61 -5.02 3.51 6.01
CA SER A 61 -5.11 2.64 4.83
C SER A 61 -4.72 3.38 3.55
N TYR A 62 -5.24 4.59 3.36
CA TYR A 62 -4.88 5.43 2.23
C TYR A 62 -3.37 5.74 2.20
N ARG A 63 -2.78 6.08 3.35
CA ARG A 63 -1.33 6.38 3.44
C ARG A 63 -0.44 5.16 3.21
N ILE A 64 -0.85 3.97 3.63
CA ILE A 64 -0.13 2.72 3.29
C ILE A 64 -0.08 2.53 1.77
N GLY A 65 -1.22 2.69 1.10
CA GLY A 65 -1.29 2.56 -0.35
C GLY A 65 -0.48 3.63 -1.09
N LEU A 66 -0.52 4.89 -0.63
CA LEU A 66 0.34 5.93 -1.19
C LEU A 66 1.82 5.62 -1.00
N ALA A 67 2.23 5.15 0.18
CA ALA A 67 3.62 4.78 0.44
C ALA A 67 4.11 3.68 -0.53
N LEU A 68 3.26 2.68 -0.83
CA LEU A 68 3.57 1.63 -1.81
C LEU A 68 3.78 2.21 -3.23
N VAL A 69 2.88 3.10 -3.67
CA VAL A 69 2.94 3.72 -5.01
C VAL A 69 4.14 4.67 -5.11
N ASP A 70 4.32 5.54 -4.13
CA ASP A 70 5.37 6.57 -4.11
C ASP A 70 6.76 5.95 -4.02
N ALA A 71 6.92 4.84 -3.29
CA ALA A 71 8.18 4.11 -3.20
C ALA A 71 8.69 3.64 -4.58
N CYS A 72 7.80 3.36 -5.52
CA CYS A 72 8.17 2.88 -6.85
C CYS A 72 8.29 4.02 -7.88
N GLN A 73 7.85 5.24 -7.58
CA GLN A 73 7.62 6.28 -8.59
C GLN A 73 8.88 6.71 -9.35
N SER A 74 9.99 6.90 -8.65
CA SER A 74 11.26 7.30 -9.29
C SER A 74 11.88 6.17 -10.10
N GLU A 75 11.77 4.94 -9.60
CA GLU A 75 12.40 3.75 -10.17
C GLU A 75 11.64 3.26 -11.40
N VAL A 76 10.31 3.36 -11.39
CA VAL A 76 9.46 3.09 -12.55
C VAL A 76 9.73 4.07 -13.69
N ARG A 77 9.97 5.36 -13.39
CA ARG A 77 10.38 6.33 -14.41
C ARG A 77 11.73 6.00 -15.03
N ALA A 78 12.64 5.38 -14.26
CA ALA A 78 13.98 5.03 -14.73
C ALA A 78 14.05 3.68 -15.44
N THR A 79 13.25 2.70 -15.02
CA THR A 79 13.43 1.28 -15.40
C THR A 79 12.15 0.59 -15.89
N GLY A 80 11.00 1.28 -15.87
CA GLY A 80 9.72 0.77 -16.34
C GLY A 80 8.89 0.05 -15.27
N VAL A 81 7.77 -0.55 -15.71
CA VAL A 81 6.74 -1.12 -14.82
C VAL A 81 7.25 -2.25 -13.90
N GLY A 82 8.34 -2.92 -14.26
CA GLY A 82 8.96 -3.95 -13.42
C GLY A 82 9.35 -3.44 -12.02
N ALA A 83 9.70 -2.16 -11.88
CA ALA A 83 10.04 -1.57 -10.59
C ALA A 83 8.85 -1.46 -9.61
N MET A 84 7.62 -1.73 -10.05
CA MET A 84 6.44 -1.81 -9.16
C MET A 84 6.41 -3.09 -8.33
N LEU A 85 7.26 -4.07 -8.66
CA LEU A 85 7.51 -5.27 -7.87
C LEU A 85 8.83 -5.11 -7.11
N ARG A 86 8.72 -4.69 -5.85
CA ARG A 86 9.86 -4.47 -4.95
C ARG A 86 10.32 -5.77 -4.28
N ASP A 87 11.61 -5.89 -4.03
CA ASP A 87 12.27 -7.03 -3.37
C ASP A 87 13.08 -6.64 -2.13
N ASP A 88 13.12 -5.36 -1.79
CA ASP A 88 13.63 -4.89 -0.50
C ASP A 88 12.62 -5.14 0.63
N GLU A 89 13.13 -5.23 1.85
CA GLU A 89 12.37 -5.55 3.07
C GLU A 89 11.15 -4.63 3.26
N ASP A 90 11.35 -3.32 3.13
CA ASP A 90 10.28 -2.32 3.24
C ASP A 90 9.23 -2.49 2.14
N GLY A 91 9.66 -2.70 0.90
CA GLY A 91 8.78 -2.95 -0.23
C GLY A 91 7.91 -4.20 -0.05
N ILE A 92 8.49 -5.29 0.46
CA ILE A 92 7.78 -6.54 0.76
C ILE A 92 6.77 -6.32 1.88
N MET A 93 7.17 -5.67 2.97
CA MET A 93 6.29 -5.37 4.10
C MET A 93 5.11 -4.49 3.67
N LEU A 94 5.36 -3.39 2.95
CA LEU A 94 4.30 -2.51 2.44
C LEU A 94 3.36 -3.26 1.49
N THR A 95 3.88 -4.13 0.63
CA THR A 95 3.07 -4.94 -0.28
C THR A 95 2.12 -5.87 0.49
N ARG A 96 2.63 -6.60 1.50
CA ARG A 96 1.81 -7.49 2.32
C ARG A 96 0.76 -6.73 3.12
N ALA A 97 1.16 -5.62 3.74
CA ALA A 97 0.25 -4.74 4.46
C ALA A 97 -0.87 -4.23 3.55
N TRP A 98 -0.52 -3.77 2.34
CA TRP A 98 -1.48 -3.29 1.35
C TRP A 98 -2.46 -4.37 0.91
N LEU A 99 -1.97 -5.59 0.60
CA LEU A 99 -2.84 -6.73 0.28
C LEU A 99 -3.83 -7.03 1.42
N GLY A 100 -3.37 -6.92 2.68
CA GLY A 100 -4.25 -6.98 3.84
C GLY A 100 -5.31 -5.87 3.84
N VAL A 101 -4.92 -4.62 3.60
CA VAL A 101 -5.85 -3.47 3.51
C VAL A 101 -6.89 -3.67 2.43
N VAL A 102 -6.52 -4.21 1.27
CA VAL A 102 -7.45 -4.56 0.18
C VAL A 102 -8.51 -5.55 0.67
N GLU A 103 -8.10 -6.61 1.38
CA GLU A 103 -9.04 -7.58 1.95
C GLU A 103 -9.94 -6.98 3.04
N LEU A 104 -9.43 -6.06 3.86
CA LEU A 104 -10.25 -5.32 4.83
C LEU A 104 -11.29 -4.44 4.12
N GLY A 105 -10.91 -3.77 3.03
CA GLY A 105 -11.80 -2.92 2.23
C GLY A 105 -13.01 -3.66 1.66
N ARG A 106 -12.96 -4.99 1.54
CA ARG A 106 -14.13 -5.81 1.15
C ARG A 106 -15.24 -5.81 2.20
N ARG A 107 -14.91 -5.53 3.46
CA ARG A 107 -15.84 -5.60 4.61
C ARG A 107 -16.10 -4.23 5.25
N ASP A 108 -15.21 -3.27 5.03
CA ASP A 108 -15.30 -1.91 5.58
C ASP A 108 -15.32 -0.89 4.43
N GLU A 109 -16.47 -0.24 4.23
CA GLU A 109 -16.70 0.71 3.13
C GLU A 109 -15.72 1.89 3.16
N HIS A 110 -15.34 2.37 4.36
CA HIS A 110 -14.41 3.49 4.47
C HIS A 110 -13.01 3.12 4.03
N VAL A 111 -12.57 1.89 4.34
CA VAL A 111 -11.31 1.34 3.82
C VAL A 111 -11.42 1.07 2.32
N GLY A 112 -12.55 0.54 1.85
CA GLY A 112 -12.82 0.31 0.42
C GLY A 112 -12.66 1.58 -0.42
N ASN A 113 -13.16 2.71 0.06
CA ASN A 113 -12.98 4.02 -0.59
C ASN A 113 -11.50 4.42 -0.70
N SER A 114 -10.69 4.12 0.32
CA SER A 114 -9.24 4.35 0.28
C SER A 114 -8.53 3.43 -0.70
N VAL A 115 -8.96 2.17 -0.80
CA VAL A 115 -8.45 1.20 -1.78
C VAL A 115 -8.74 1.68 -3.20
N ALA A 116 -9.96 2.12 -3.48
CA ALA A 116 -10.32 2.66 -4.79
C ALA A 116 -9.47 3.89 -5.18
N ALA A 117 -9.30 4.84 -4.26
CA ALA A 117 -8.49 6.04 -4.52
C ALA A 117 -7.01 5.72 -4.81
N VAL A 118 -6.44 4.73 -4.12
CA VAL A 118 -5.06 4.29 -4.40
C VAL A 118 -4.98 3.51 -5.71
N ALA A 119 -5.99 2.70 -6.03
CA ALA A 119 -6.05 1.97 -7.29
C ALA A 119 -6.05 2.94 -8.49
N GLU A 120 -6.83 4.03 -8.44
CA GLU A 120 -6.82 5.09 -9.47
C GLU A 120 -5.44 5.75 -9.61
N ARG A 121 -4.75 5.97 -8.48
CA ARG A 121 -3.39 6.54 -8.47
C ARG A 121 -2.39 5.59 -9.11
N GLU A 122 -2.49 4.31 -8.83
CA GLU A 122 -1.65 3.27 -9.43
C GLU A 122 -1.93 3.11 -10.94
N GLN A 123 -3.19 3.14 -11.37
CA GLN A 123 -3.56 3.14 -12.78
C GLN A 123 -2.95 4.32 -13.52
N SER A 124 -3.00 5.52 -12.91
CA SER A 124 -2.37 6.71 -13.48
C SER A 124 -0.85 6.53 -13.67
N MET A 125 -0.20 5.85 -12.73
CA MET A 125 1.23 5.55 -12.80
C MET A 125 1.54 4.49 -13.85
N LEU A 126 0.73 3.42 -13.94
CA LEU A 126 0.83 2.39 -14.96
C LEU A 126 0.66 2.97 -16.36
N TYR A 127 -0.36 3.82 -16.57
CA TYR A 127 -0.59 4.50 -17.84
C TYR A 127 0.62 5.34 -18.26
N GLY A 128 1.22 6.10 -17.31
CA GLY A 128 2.42 6.88 -17.58
C GLY A 128 3.67 6.04 -17.86
N ALA A 129 3.77 4.84 -17.28
CA ALA A 129 4.95 3.97 -17.37
C ALA A 129 4.92 2.97 -18.54
N ALA A 130 3.74 2.49 -18.92
CA ALA A 130 3.56 1.51 -20.00
C ALA A 130 3.65 2.15 -21.40
N GLY A 131 3.52 3.48 -21.49
CA GLY A 131 3.69 4.22 -22.73
C GLY A 131 2.73 3.79 -23.82
N ASP A 132 3.24 3.61 -25.05
CA ASP A 132 2.40 3.41 -26.23
C ASP A 132 1.69 2.05 -26.31
N ARG A 133 2.11 1.09 -25.50
CA ARG A 133 1.58 -0.28 -25.57
C ARG A 133 0.34 -0.51 -24.73
N CYS A 134 0.04 0.40 -23.81
CA CYS A 134 -1.11 0.32 -22.90
C CYS A 134 -1.86 1.67 -22.88
N ARG A 135 -2.61 1.94 -23.97
CA ARG A 135 -3.29 3.22 -24.19
C ARG A 135 -4.78 3.20 -23.89
N ASP A 136 -5.39 2.01 -23.84
CA ASP A 136 -6.79 1.84 -23.49
C ASP A 136 -6.92 1.58 -21.97
N PRO A 137 -7.85 2.26 -21.26
CA PRO A 137 -8.23 1.93 -19.89
C PRO A 137 -8.36 0.43 -19.59
N GLU A 138 -8.93 -0.37 -20.49
CA GLU A 138 -9.11 -1.82 -20.26
C GLU A 138 -7.77 -2.55 -20.15
N GLN A 139 -6.77 -2.16 -20.96
CA GLN A 139 -5.44 -2.76 -20.89
C GLN A 139 -4.73 -2.39 -19.58
N VAL A 140 -4.88 -1.14 -19.12
CA VAL A 140 -4.30 -0.68 -17.86
C VAL A 140 -4.89 -1.46 -16.69
N GLU A 141 -6.20 -1.72 -16.71
CA GLU A 141 -6.88 -2.53 -15.70
C GLU A 141 -6.35 -3.97 -15.68
N LEU A 142 -6.14 -4.58 -16.85
CA LEU A 142 -5.55 -5.93 -16.95
C LEU A 142 -4.12 -5.97 -16.38
N VAL A 143 -3.29 -4.98 -16.69
CA VAL A 143 -1.92 -4.88 -16.16
C VAL A 143 -1.93 -4.66 -14.65
N GLN A 144 -2.86 -3.85 -14.14
CA GLN A 144 -3.03 -3.67 -12.70
C GLN A 144 -3.45 -4.97 -12.01
N ALA A 145 -4.40 -5.71 -12.58
CA ALA A 145 -4.82 -7.01 -12.07
C ALA A 145 -3.65 -8.02 -12.03
N LEU A 146 -2.84 -8.04 -13.09
CA LEU A 146 -1.61 -8.84 -13.15
C LEU A 146 -0.61 -8.42 -12.07
N LEU A 147 -0.34 -7.12 -11.92
CA LEU A 147 0.55 -6.58 -10.90
C LEU A 147 0.10 -7.00 -9.49
N HIS A 148 -1.19 -6.92 -9.17
CA HIS A 148 -1.75 -7.37 -7.90
C HIS A 148 -1.52 -8.87 -7.67
N GLY A 149 -1.77 -9.70 -8.69
CA GLY A 149 -1.51 -11.14 -8.62
C GLY A 149 -0.03 -11.47 -8.41
N LEU A 150 0.86 -10.78 -9.12
CA LEU A 150 2.31 -10.94 -8.99
C LEU A 150 2.81 -10.49 -7.62
N ARG A 151 2.32 -9.38 -7.07
CA ARG A 151 2.63 -8.94 -5.70
C ARG A 151 2.22 -9.98 -4.66
N ALA A 152 1.04 -10.58 -4.78
CA ALA A 152 0.63 -11.66 -3.89
C ALA A 152 1.54 -12.89 -4.04
N ALA A 153 1.93 -13.23 -5.28
CA ALA A 153 2.78 -14.38 -5.56
C ALA A 153 4.24 -14.20 -5.09
N THR A 154 4.81 -12.99 -5.18
CA THR A 154 6.19 -12.70 -4.76
C THR A 154 6.31 -12.51 -3.25
N THR A 155 5.23 -12.14 -2.57
CA THR A 155 5.27 -11.86 -1.12
C THR A 155 4.68 -12.97 -0.25
N ARG A 156 4.18 -14.06 -0.82
CA ARG A 156 3.68 -15.21 -0.04
C ARG A 156 4.75 -15.76 0.91
N TYR A 157 4.31 -16.22 2.09
CA TYR A 157 5.21 -16.73 3.12
C TYR A 157 5.92 -18.03 2.72
N CYS A 158 5.21 -18.91 2.01
CA CYS A 158 5.74 -20.18 1.53
C CYS A 158 6.01 -20.11 0.03
N ASP A 159 7.23 -20.47 -0.37
CA ASP A 159 7.63 -20.63 -1.78
C ASP A 159 7.46 -19.35 -2.64
N PRO A 160 7.88 -18.14 -2.21
CA PRO A 160 7.63 -16.92 -3.01
C PRO A 160 8.10 -17.05 -4.46
N LEU A 161 7.29 -16.54 -5.40
CA LEU A 161 7.68 -16.46 -6.81
C LEU A 161 8.93 -15.59 -6.93
N ASP A 162 9.92 -16.04 -7.72
CA ASP A 162 11.11 -15.25 -8.02
C ASP A 162 10.73 -13.87 -8.57
N VAL A 163 11.19 -12.81 -7.89
CA VAL A 163 10.85 -11.43 -8.26
C VAL A 163 11.38 -11.08 -9.65
N GLY A 164 12.53 -11.63 -10.05
CA GLY A 164 13.09 -11.44 -11.38
C GLY A 164 12.17 -11.99 -12.47
N LEU A 165 11.62 -13.19 -12.27
CA LEU A 165 10.62 -13.80 -13.14
C LEU A 165 9.32 -12.99 -13.15
N ALA A 166 8.81 -12.58 -12.00
CA ALA A 166 7.61 -11.77 -11.90
C ALA A 166 7.76 -10.43 -12.64
N ARG A 167 8.92 -9.76 -12.48
CA ARG A 167 9.26 -8.52 -13.21
C ARG A 167 9.24 -8.74 -14.73
N ARG A 168 9.81 -9.84 -15.22
CA ARG A 168 9.76 -10.18 -16.66
C ARG A 168 8.33 -10.39 -17.14
N ILE A 169 7.53 -11.17 -16.42
CA ILE A 169 6.11 -11.40 -16.76
C ILE A 169 5.35 -10.07 -16.86
N LEU A 170 5.57 -9.15 -15.91
CA LEU A 170 4.91 -7.84 -15.91
C LEU A 170 5.35 -6.96 -17.09
N VAL A 171 6.65 -6.95 -17.40
CA VAL A 171 7.19 -6.18 -18.53
C VAL A 171 6.72 -6.75 -19.88
N ASP A 172 6.62 -8.07 -20.02
CA ASP A 172 6.13 -8.70 -21.26
C ASP A 172 4.64 -8.46 -21.50
N ALA A 173 3.88 -8.11 -20.45
CA ALA A 173 2.46 -7.77 -20.53
C ALA A 173 2.18 -6.32 -20.95
N VAL A 174 3.21 -5.45 -20.95
CA VAL A 174 3.13 -4.07 -21.46
C VAL A 174 3.89 -3.94 -22.77
#